data_AF-A0A9D3WMM8-F1
#
_entry.id   AF-A0A9D3WMM8-F1
#
_cell.length_a   1.000
_cell.length_b   1.000
_cell.length_c   1.000
_cell.angle_alpha   90.00
_cell.angle_beta   90.00
_cell.angle_gamma   90.00
#
_symmetry.space_group_name_H-M   'P 1'
#
loop_
_entity.id
_entity.type
_entity.pdbx_description
1 polymer ?
#
loop_
_entity_poly.entity_id
_entity_poly.type
_entity_poly.pdbx_seq_one_letter_code
_entity_poly.pdbx_strand_id
1 'polypeptide(L)'
;IFMSGFSQSSVSSQSSRGTKRKWIPEEDAALVACMVDLHNAGTFNVDTGFKAGYLNELEKMLEKVLPNAMLKAKPNLESMIRTLKRDGIMT
;
A
#
# COMPACT_ATOMS: atom_id res chain seq x y z
N ILE A 1 -4.28 11.71 12.33
CA ILE A 1 -2.99 11.47 11.63
C ILE A 1 -2.85 12.59 10.60
N PHE A 2 -2.08 13.63 10.89
CA PHE A 2 -1.75 14.68 9.92
C PHE A 2 -0.46 14.26 9.22
N MET A 3 -0.50 13.99 7.91
CA MET A 3 0.71 13.70 7.15
C MET A 3 1.13 14.96 6.40
N SER A 4 2.12 15.65 6.97
CA SER A 4 2.83 16.78 6.36
C SER A 4 3.59 16.34 5.11
N GLY A 5 3.65 17.24 4.13
CA GLY A 5 4.06 17.02 2.74
C GLY A 5 5.37 16.27 2.51
N PHE A 6 5.37 15.49 1.43
CA PHE A 6 6.51 14.68 1.01
C PHE A 6 7.14 15.26 -0.27
N SER A 7 8.43 15.55 -0.19
CA SER A 7 9.30 15.81 -1.34
C SER A 7 9.54 14.50 -2.08
N GLN A 8 9.20 14.46 -3.38
CA GLN A 8 9.46 13.31 -4.26
C GLN A 8 10.97 13.03 -4.38
N SER A 9 11.52 12.14 -3.57
CA SER A 9 12.82 11.52 -3.84
C SER A 9 12.62 10.18 -4.56
N SER A 10 12.93 10.14 -5.85
CA SER A 10 12.95 8.90 -6.65
C SER A 10 14.05 7.96 -6.14
N VAL A 11 13.71 7.02 -5.28
CA VAL A 11 14.59 5.88 -4.94
C VAL A 11 14.36 4.75 -5.95
N SER A 12 15.17 4.77 -7.01
CA SER A 12 15.24 3.68 -8.00
C SER A 12 15.71 2.39 -7.33
N SER A 13 14.77 1.51 -6.99
CA SER A 13 15.08 0.16 -6.51
C SER A 13 15.41 -0.73 -7.71
N GLN A 14 16.70 -0.86 -8.06
CA GLN A 14 17.18 -1.82 -9.04
C GLN A 14 16.81 -3.25 -8.61
N SER A 15 15.97 -3.93 -9.40
CA SER A 15 15.86 -5.39 -9.38
C SER A 15 15.46 -5.92 -10.77
N SER A 16 16.47 -6.47 -11.45
CA SER A 16 16.44 -7.52 -12.49
C SER A 16 15.24 -7.63 -13.46
N ARG A 17 15.57 -7.40 -14.75
CA ARG A 17 14.96 -7.93 -16.00
C ARG A 17 13.50 -8.41 -15.90
N GLY A 18 12.61 -7.48 -16.19
CA GLY A 18 11.18 -7.66 -16.42
C GLY A 18 10.54 -6.27 -16.33
N THR A 19 9.64 -5.92 -17.25
CA THR A 19 8.97 -4.61 -17.25
C THR A 19 8.06 -4.54 -16.02
N LYS A 20 8.63 -4.24 -14.85
CA LYS A 20 7.88 -4.10 -13.61
C LYS A 20 7.01 -2.85 -13.76
N ARG A 21 5.69 -3.03 -13.69
CA ARG A 21 4.74 -1.92 -13.61
C ARG A 21 5.25 -0.92 -12.58
N LYS A 22 5.47 0.32 -13.03
CA LYS A 22 5.80 1.41 -12.12
C LYS A 22 4.51 1.83 -11.45
N TRP A 23 4.51 1.81 -10.11
CA TRP A 23 3.41 2.34 -9.32
C TRP A 23 3.28 3.84 -9.57
N ILE A 24 2.05 4.32 -9.67
CA ILE A 24 1.75 5.74 -9.82
C ILE A 24 1.33 6.36 -8.48
N PRO A 25 1.52 7.67 -8.27
CA PRO A 25 1.19 8.34 -7.01
C PRO A 25 -0.27 8.15 -6.56
N GLU A 26 -1.18 7.99 -7.51
CA GLU A 26 -2.61 7.76 -7.25
C GLU A 26 -2.86 6.40 -6.58
N GLU A 27 -2.12 5.37 -7.00
CA GLU A 27 -2.19 4.05 -6.37
C GLU A 27 -1.61 4.09 -4.94
N ASP A 28 -0.56 4.88 -4.74
CA ASP A 28 0.06 5.12 -3.44
C ASP A 28 -0.90 5.77 -2.46
N ALA A 29 -1.50 6.89 -2.87
CA ALA A 29 -2.49 7.59 -2.08
C ALA A 29 -3.70 6.70 -1.76
N ALA A 30 -4.19 5.92 -2.73
CA ALA A 30 -5.30 5.00 -2.52
C ALA A 30 -4.96 3.88 -1.53
N LEU A 31 -3.74 3.33 -1.59
CA LEU A 31 -3.31 2.31 -0.63
C LEU A 31 -3.25 2.89 0.77
N VAL A 32 -2.60 4.05 0.97
CA VAL A 32 -2.51 4.71 2.27
C VAL A 32 -3.91 5.00 2.83
N ALA A 33 -4.83 5.52 2.02
CA ALA A 33 -6.21 5.76 2.42
C ALA A 33 -6.91 4.46 2.87
N CYS A 34 -6.83 3.39 2.07
CA CYS A 34 -7.45 2.10 2.41
C CYS A 34 -6.88 1.52 3.72
N MET A 35 -5.59 1.71 3.99
CA MET A 35 -4.95 1.24 5.22
C MET A 35 -5.42 2.02 6.44
N VAL A 36 -5.60 3.34 6.32
CA VAL A 36 -6.18 4.18 7.38
C VAL A 36 -7.63 3.76 7.66
N ASP A 37 -8.43 3.55 6.63
CA ASP A 37 -9.82 3.08 6.78
C ASP A 37 -9.88 1.70 7.44
N LEU A 38 -9.01 0.77 7.02
CA LEU A 38 -8.93 -0.56 7.62
C LEU A 38 -8.55 -0.50 9.10
N HIS A 39 -7.61 0.38 9.46
CA HIS A 39 -7.22 0.61 10.84
C HIS A 39 -8.38 1.20 11.65
N ASN A 40 -9.10 2.18 11.10
CA ASN A 40 -10.24 2.81 11.78
C ASN A 40 -11.41 1.84 11.97
N ALA A 41 -11.62 0.89 11.04
CA ALA A 41 -12.62 -0.14 11.18
C ALA A 41 -12.32 -1.11 12.35
N GLY A 42 -11.06 -1.26 12.74
CA GLY A 42 -10.64 -2.09 13.89
C GLY A 42 -10.73 -3.60 13.67
N THR A 43 -11.48 -4.08 12.67
CA THR A 43 -11.75 -5.50 12.41
C THR A 43 -10.49 -6.34 12.22
N PHE A 44 -9.44 -5.74 11.66
CA PHE A 44 -8.16 -6.41 11.39
C PHE A 44 -7.02 -5.97 12.31
N ASN A 45 -7.27 -5.14 13.32
CA ASN A 45 -6.20 -4.63 14.19
C ASN A 45 -5.76 -5.68 15.21
N VAL A 46 -4.48 -5.64 15.54
CA VAL A 46 -3.82 -6.33 16.66
C VAL A 46 -2.84 -5.36 17.31
N ASP A 47 -2.34 -5.68 18.50
CA ASP A 47 -1.47 -4.78 19.28
C ASP A 47 -0.24 -4.27 18.51
N THR A 48 0.25 -5.06 17.54
CA THR A 48 1.45 -4.76 16.75
C THR A 48 1.17 -4.43 15.27
N GLY A 49 -0.10 -4.21 14.90
CA GLY A 49 -0.48 -3.84 13.52
C GLY A 49 -1.74 -4.55 13.04
N PHE A 50 -1.64 -5.29 11.92
CA PHE A 50 -2.78 -6.01 11.33
C PHE A 50 -2.66 -7.53 11.50
N LYS A 51 -3.79 -8.21 11.74
CA LYS A 51 -3.89 -9.67 11.76
C LYS A 51 -3.84 -10.27 10.36
N ALA A 52 -3.70 -11.60 10.31
CA ALA A 52 -3.71 -12.35 9.06
C ALA A 52 -4.96 -12.06 8.21
N GLY A 53 -4.77 -12.02 6.89
CA GLY A 53 -5.85 -11.78 5.92
C GLY A 53 -6.08 -10.30 5.57
N TYR A 54 -5.46 -9.35 6.27
CA TYR A 54 -5.65 -7.91 6.00
C TYR A 54 -5.31 -7.51 4.55
N LEU A 55 -4.29 -8.16 3.94
CA LEU A 55 -3.93 -7.92 2.54
C LEU A 55 -5.06 -8.23 1.56
N ASN A 56 -5.85 -9.27 1.84
CA ASN A 56 -6.98 -9.64 0.98
C ASN A 56 -8.12 -8.62 1.11
N GLU A 57 -8.29 -8.03 2.29
CA GLU A 57 -9.28 -6.98 2.48
C GLU A 57 -8.83 -5.67 1.83
N LEU A 58 -7.55 -5.33 1.93
CA LEU A 58 -6.97 -4.21 1.18
C LEU A 58 -7.12 -4.38 -0.33
N GLU A 59 -6.93 -5.59 -0.86
CA GLU A 59 -7.19 -5.88 -2.29
C GLU A 59 -8.63 -5.56 -2.67
N LYS A 60 -9.63 -5.99 -1.88
CA LYS A 60 -11.04 -5.69 -2.16
C LYS A 60 -11.36 -4.20 -2.04
N MET A 61 -10.78 -3.50 -1.08
CA MET A 61 -10.98 -2.05 -0.93
C MET A 61 -10.38 -1.31 -2.12
N LEU A 62 -9.18 -1.68 -2.54
CA LEU A 62 -8.52 -1.10 -3.71
C LEU A 62 -9.21 -1.46 -5.02
N GLU A 63 -9.80 -2.64 -5.16
CA GLU A 63 -10.59 -2.97 -6.35
C GLU A 63 -11.83 -2.07 -6.49
N LYS A 64 -12.40 -1.61 -5.37
CA LYS A 64 -13.52 -0.65 -5.40
C LYS A 64 -13.06 0.76 -5.78
N VAL A 65 -11.91 1.19 -5.28
CA VAL A 65 -11.37 2.54 -5.54
C VAL A 65 -10.71 2.63 -6.92
N LEU A 66 -10.02 1.57 -7.32
CA LEU A 66 -9.21 1.44 -8.54
C LEU A 66 -9.51 0.11 -9.26
N PRO A 67 -10.73 -0.07 -9.81
CA PRO A 67 -11.14 -1.34 -10.44
C PRO A 67 -10.26 -1.76 -11.61
N ASN A 68 -9.66 -0.79 -12.32
CA ASN A 68 -8.80 -1.05 -13.47
C ASN A 68 -7.33 -1.27 -13.10
N ALA A 69 -6.96 -1.14 -11.81
CA ALA A 69 -5.57 -1.25 -11.41
C ALA A 69 -5.10 -2.72 -11.34
N MET A 70 -6.00 -3.71 -11.29
CA MET A 70 -5.65 -5.14 -11.27
C MET A 70 -4.59 -5.50 -10.20
N LEU A 71 -4.66 -4.84 -9.03
CA LEU A 71 -3.69 -5.01 -7.95
C LEU A 71 -4.01 -6.26 -7.15
N LYS A 72 -3.06 -7.19 -7.04
CA LYS A 72 -3.20 -8.40 -6.23
C LYS A 72 -2.52 -8.27 -4.87
N ALA A 73 -3.15 -8.83 -3.83
CA ALA A 73 -2.63 -8.90 -2.47
C ALA A 73 -1.17 -9.40 -2.47
N LYS A 74 -0.90 -10.43 -3.27
CA LYS A 74 0.45 -10.91 -3.55
C LYS A 74 0.67 -11.06 -5.07
N PRO A 75 1.84 -10.68 -5.59
CA PRO A 75 2.96 -10.02 -4.91
C PRO A 75 2.85 -8.48 -4.83
N ASN A 76 1.81 -7.86 -5.42
CA ASN A 76 1.81 -6.42 -5.68
C ASN A 76 1.70 -5.58 -4.39
N LEU A 77 0.63 -5.76 -3.61
CA LEU A 77 0.41 -4.98 -2.38
C LEU A 77 1.49 -5.27 -1.33
N GLU A 78 1.89 -6.54 -1.19
CA GLU A 78 2.96 -6.92 -0.26
C GLU A 78 4.28 -6.18 -0.55
N SER A 79 4.67 -6.06 -1.83
CA SER A 79 5.88 -5.33 -2.20
C SER A 79 5.77 -3.83 -1.95
N MET A 80 4.60 -3.25 -2.16
CA MET A 80 4.38 -1.81 -2.03
C MET A 80 4.36 -1.36 -0.58
N ILE A 81 3.66 -2.09 0.30
CA ILE A 81 3.67 -1.85 1.74
C ILE A 81 5.10 -1.91 2.29
N ARG A 82 5.91 -2.86 1.82
CA ARG A 82 7.34 -2.94 2.20
C ARG A 82 8.13 -1.69 1.77
N THR A 83 7.85 -1.15 0.59
CA THR A 83 8.48 0.09 0.10
C THR A 83 8.03 1.28 0.93
N LEU A 84 6.72 1.44 1.16
CA LEU A 84 6.15 2.52 1.97
C LEU A 84 6.69 2.56 3.41
N LYS A 85 6.88 1.39 4.02
CA LYS A 85 7.53 1.26 5.33
C LYS A 85 9.01 1.68 5.30
N ARG A 86 9.73 1.33 4.22
CA ARG A 86 11.13 1.71 4.04
C ARG A 86 11.28 3.22 3.84
N ASP A 87 10.35 3.83 3.11
CA ASP A 87 10.35 5.26 2.80
C ASP A 87 9.83 6.12 3.98
N GLY A 88 9.47 5.48 5.10
CA GLY A 88 9.02 6.16 6.32
C GLY A 88 7.61 6.74 6.23
N ILE A 89 6.86 6.41 5.17
CA ILE A 89 5.49 6.86 4.94
C ILE A 89 4.52 6.08 5.85
N MET A 90 4.82 4.80 6.09
CA MET A 90 4.01 3.93 6.94
C MET A 90 4.82 3.48 8.15
N THR A 91 4.44 3.94 9.34
CA THR A 91 5.00 3.53 10.65
C THR A 91 3.98 2.75 11.44
#